data_AF-A0A392TSN9-F1
#
_entry.id   AF-A0A392TSN9-F1
#
_cell.length_a   1.000
_cell.length_b   1.000
_cell.length_c   1.000
_cell.angle_alpha   90.00
_cell.angle_beta   90.00
_cell.angle_gamma   90.00
#
_symmetry.space_group_name_H-M   'P 1'
#
loop_
_entity.id
_entity.type
_entity.pdbx_description
1 polymer ?
#
loop_
_entity_poly.entity_id
_entity_poly.type
_entity_poly.pdbx_seq_one_letter_code
_entity_poly.pdbx_strand_id
1 'polypeptide(L)'
;AADKNKASKNKAKGRTKALLNQSGPGSSSSPVGGHACSSEQRETPQKRARQDDSVVDLTDSEAKFVLPNCFGARGFLEKYPPVVA
;
A
#
# COMPACT_ATOMS: atom_id res chain seq x y z
N ALA A 1 43.35 19.59 -45.61
CA ALA A 1 43.00 20.93 -45.09
C ALA A 1 41.63 20.86 -44.42
N ALA A 2 41.57 21.35 -43.18
CA ALA A 2 40.43 21.82 -42.39
C ALA A 2 39.10 21.03 -42.33
N ASP A 3 38.90 20.47 -41.13
CA ASP A 3 37.66 20.42 -40.34
C ASP A 3 36.59 21.47 -40.71
N LYS A 4 35.31 21.06 -40.57
CA LYS A 4 34.20 21.94 -40.18
C LYS A 4 33.05 21.10 -39.64
N ASN A 5 33.23 20.58 -38.42
CA ASN A 5 32.12 20.11 -37.59
C ASN A 5 31.19 21.30 -37.27
N LYS A 6 29.98 21.32 -37.85
CA LYS A 6 28.97 22.31 -37.46
C LYS A 6 28.34 21.91 -36.12
N ALA A 7 28.56 22.77 -35.15
CA ALA A 7 28.00 22.72 -33.81
C ALA A 7 26.47 22.60 -33.81
N SER A 8 25.95 21.73 -32.94
CA SER A 8 24.66 21.95 -32.29
C SER A 8 24.84 21.80 -30.78
N LYS A 9 24.81 22.95 -30.10
CA LYS A 9 24.88 23.07 -28.65
C LYS A 9 23.46 22.97 -28.11
N ASN A 10 23.05 21.78 -27.70
CA ASN A 10 21.72 21.57 -27.14
C ASN A 10 21.81 21.70 -25.62
N LYS A 11 21.58 22.90 -25.08
CA LYS A 11 21.36 23.07 -23.63
C LYS A 11 19.96 22.55 -23.29
N ALA A 12 19.84 21.28 -22.91
CA ALA A 12 18.62 20.78 -22.30
C ALA A 12 18.57 21.25 -20.83
N LYS A 13 17.83 22.34 -20.61
CA LYS A 13 17.48 22.87 -19.29
C LYS A 13 16.63 21.81 -18.56
N GLY A 14 16.98 21.56 -17.31
CA GLY A 14 16.44 20.48 -16.48
C GLY A 14 14.93 20.32 -16.59
N ARG A 15 14.48 19.08 -16.78
CA ARG A 15 13.07 18.71 -16.74
C ARG A 15 12.72 18.44 -15.28
N THR A 16 12.15 19.45 -14.64
CA THR A 16 11.57 19.41 -13.31
C THR A 16 10.67 18.19 -13.15
N LYS A 17 10.94 17.35 -12.14
CA LYS A 17 10.01 16.30 -11.70
C LYS A 17 8.80 17.02 -11.10
N ALA A 18 7.68 17.05 -11.80
CA ALA A 18 6.42 17.42 -11.18
C ALA A 18 5.98 16.25 -10.30
N LEU A 19 6.22 16.38 -8.99
CA LEU A 19 5.62 15.53 -7.97
C LEU A 19 4.10 15.74 -8.02
N LEU A 20 3.37 14.74 -8.51
CA LEU A 20 1.92 14.70 -8.44
C LEU A 20 1.51 14.27 -7.02
N ASN A 21 1.59 15.18 -6.05
CA ASN A 21 0.95 15.01 -4.76
C ASN A 21 -0.50 15.49 -4.89
N GLN A 22 -1.41 14.62 -5.33
CA GLN A 22 -2.84 14.88 -5.25
C GLN A 22 -3.42 14.21 -4.00
N SER A 23 -3.31 14.91 -2.87
CA SER A 23 -4.17 14.68 -1.71
C SER A 23 -5.42 15.56 -1.91
N GLY A 24 -6.55 14.92 -2.27
CA GLY A 24 -7.83 15.59 -2.36
C GLY A 24 -8.47 15.77 -0.97
N PRO A 25 -9.38 16.75 -0.79
CA PRO A 25 -10.04 17.00 0.49
C PRO A 25 -10.80 15.76 0.97
N GLY A 26 -10.44 15.26 2.16
CA GLY A 26 -11.09 14.14 2.80
C GLY A 26 -12.58 14.42 3.03
N SER A 27 -13.43 13.57 2.45
CA SER A 27 -14.86 13.56 2.77
C SER A 27 -15.04 12.87 4.13
N SER A 28 -15.12 13.67 5.19
CA SER A 28 -15.65 13.25 6.48
C SER A 28 -17.17 13.19 6.37
N SER A 29 -17.73 12.00 6.56
CA SER A 29 -19.16 11.81 6.76
C SER A 29 -19.40 11.50 8.24
N SER A 30 -19.66 12.54 9.03
CA SER A 30 -20.12 12.39 10.41
C SER A 30 -21.65 12.31 10.40
N PRO A 31 -22.29 11.21 10.84
CA PRO A 31 -23.73 11.20 11.00
C PRO A 31 -24.12 12.08 12.19
N VAL A 32 -24.84 13.16 11.90
CA VAL A 32 -25.58 13.95 12.88
C VAL A 32 -26.72 13.10 13.43
N GLY A 33 -26.77 12.91 14.75
CA GLY A 33 -27.75 12.00 15.36
C GLY A 33 -27.67 11.98 16.88
N GLY A 34 -27.86 13.14 17.51
CA GLY A 34 -27.99 13.25 18.97
C GLY A 34 -29.36 12.78 19.44
N HIS A 35 -29.49 11.49 19.74
CA HIS A 35 -30.54 11.01 20.64
C HIS A 35 -29.99 11.05 22.07
N ALA A 36 -30.63 11.84 22.94
CA ALA A 36 -30.33 11.85 24.36
C ALA A 36 -30.60 10.45 24.93
N CYS A 37 -29.54 9.68 25.18
CA CYS A 37 -29.64 8.41 25.88
C CYS A 37 -29.44 8.69 27.38
N SER A 38 -30.51 8.52 28.15
CA SER A 38 -30.49 8.51 29.62
C SER A 38 -29.28 7.72 30.12
N SER A 39 -28.38 8.36 30.86
CA SER A 39 -27.25 7.70 31.51
C SER A 39 -27.70 7.00 32.79
N GLU A 40 -28.58 6.00 32.68
CA GLU A 40 -28.68 5.01 33.75
C GLU A 40 -27.45 4.10 33.67
N GLN A 41 -26.57 4.25 34.65
CA GLN A 41 -25.35 3.46 34.77
C GLN A 41 -25.72 2.02 35.19
N ARG A 42 -26.18 1.22 34.23
CA ARG A 42 -26.36 -0.23 34.41
C ARG A 42 -24.97 -0.85 34.52
N GLU A 43 -24.74 -1.58 35.62
CA GLU A 43 -23.52 -2.36 35.83
C GLU A 43 -23.27 -3.26 34.61
N THR A 44 -22.09 -3.11 34.01
CA THR A 44 -21.73 -3.85 32.80
C THR A 44 -21.52 -5.32 33.16
N PRO A 45 -22.16 -6.27 32.44
CA PRO A 45 -21.90 -7.68 32.65
C PRO A 45 -20.41 -7.97 32.56
N GLN A 46 -19.89 -8.72 33.54
CA GLN A 46 -18.47 -9.02 33.69
C GLN A 46 -17.89 -9.51 32.34
N LYS A 47 -16.97 -8.73 31.76
CA LYS A 47 -16.27 -9.15 30.54
C LYS A 47 -15.50 -10.42 30.85
N ARG A 48 -15.76 -11.50 30.11
CA ARG A 48 -14.90 -12.68 30.14
C ARG A 48 -13.48 -12.23 29.79
N ALA A 49 -12.49 -12.74 30.52
CA ALA A 49 -11.10 -12.56 30.18
C ALA A 49 -10.89 -13.03 28.73
N ARG A 50 -10.31 -12.16 27.90
CA ARG A 50 -9.90 -12.57 26.57
C ARG A 50 -8.68 -13.47 26.72
N GLN A 51 -8.67 -14.56 25.97
CA GLN A 51 -7.46 -15.33 25.68
C GLN A 51 -6.58 -14.45 24.78
N ASP A 52 -5.88 -13.47 25.36
CA ASP A 52 -4.97 -12.57 24.65
C ASP A 52 -3.53 -13.12 24.60
N ASP A 53 -3.24 -14.21 25.32
CA ASP A 53 -1.88 -14.75 25.48
C ASP A 53 -1.49 -15.79 24.41
N SER A 54 -2.09 -15.70 23.22
CA SER A 54 -1.63 -16.45 22.05
C SER A 54 -0.31 -15.86 21.56
N VAL A 55 0.80 -16.22 22.21
CA VAL A 55 2.14 -15.86 21.77
C VAL A 55 2.46 -16.68 20.51
N VAL A 56 2.47 -16.01 19.36
CA VAL A 56 2.99 -16.58 18.12
C VAL A 56 4.50 -16.59 18.24
N ASP A 57 5.10 -17.78 18.24
CA ASP A 57 6.56 -17.91 18.20
C ASP A 57 7.07 -17.44 16.83
N LEU A 58 7.83 -16.35 16.82
CA LEU A 58 8.47 -15.81 15.62
C LEU A 58 9.81 -16.50 15.32
N THR A 59 10.30 -17.33 16.25
CA THR A 59 11.52 -18.13 16.10
C THR A 59 11.25 -19.46 15.43
N ASP A 60 10.00 -19.95 15.50
CA ASP A 60 9.51 -21.00 14.64
C ASP A 60 9.65 -20.53 13.21
N SER A 61 10.53 -21.20 12.45
CA SER A 61 10.69 -20.91 11.04
C SER A 61 9.36 -21.21 10.35
N GLU A 62 8.62 -20.16 9.99
CA GLU A 62 7.41 -20.28 9.20
C GLU A 62 7.67 -21.20 8.00
N ALA A 63 6.71 -22.07 7.71
CA ALA A 63 6.78 -22.91 6.53
C ALA A 63 7.03 -22.02 5.30
N LYS A 64 8.18 -22.21 4.65
CA LYS A 64 8.53 -21.43 3.46
C LYS A 64 7.47 -21.66 2.41
N PHE A 65 6.83 -20.59 1.98
CA PHE A 65 5.93 -20.67 0.84
C PHE A 65 6.72 -21.08 -0.40
N VAL A 66 6.44 -22.28 -0.94
CA VAL A 66 7.05 -22.77 -2.17
C VAL A 66 6.21 -22.26 -3.34
N LEU A 67 6.80 -21.38 -4.15
CA LEU A 67 6.14 -20.88 -5.35
C LEU A 67 6.03 -22.01 -6.39
N PRO A 68 4.87 -22.19 -7.05
CA PRO A 68 4.75 -23.14 -8.15
C PRO A 68 5.81 -22.90 -9.23
N ASN A 69 6.38 -23.96 -9.78
CA ASN A 69 7.48 -23.86 -10.76
C ASN A 69 7.09 -23.07 -12.03
N CYS A 70 5.79 -22.98 -12.36
CA CYS A 70 5.30 -22.23 -13.51
C CYS A 70 5.70 -20.75 -13.48
N PHE A 71 5.86 -20.14 -12.31
CA PHE A 71 6.27 -18.74 -12.19
C PHE A 71 7.71 -18.48 -12.66
N GLY A 72 8.57 -19.50 -12.65
CA GLY A 72 9.93 -19.42 -13.21
C GLY A 72 10.02 -19.77 -14.68
N ALA A 73 8.93 -20.24 -15.30
CA ALA A 73 8.92 -20.59 -16.71
C ALA A 73 9.04 -19.31 -17.57
N ARG A 74 9.95 -19.33 -18.56
CA ARG A 74 10.11 -18.21 -19.50
C ARG A 74 8.76 -17.93 -20.19
N GLY A 75 8.37 -16.66 -20.24
CA GLY A 75 7.13 -16.20 -20.87
C GLY A 75 5.86 -16.40 -20.04
N PHE A 76 5.93 -16.93 -18.81
CA PHE A 76 4.75 -17.13 -17.97
C PHE A 76 4.00 -15.81 -17.68
N LEU A 77 4.73 -14.77 -17.26
CA LEU A 77 4.15 -13.45 -16.98
C LEU A 77 3.77 -12.67 -18.24
N GLU A 78 4.32 -13.03 -19.40
CA GLU A 78 3.86 -12.48 -20.70
C GLU A 78 2.50 -13.06 -21.10
N LYS A 79 2.31 -14.37 -20.88
CA LYS A 79 1.01 -15.03 -21.13
C LYS A 79 -0.03 -14.65 -20.09
N TYR A 80 0.39 -14.49 -18.83
CA TYR A 80 -0.46 -14.21 -17.68
C TYR A 80 0.05 -12.97 -16.93
N PRO A 81 -0.19 -11.76 -17.45
CA PRO A 81 0.26 -10.54 -16.79
C PRO A 81 -0.47 -10.34 -15.46
N PRO A 82 0.23 -9.90 -14.39
CA PRO A 82 -0.41 -9.59 -13.12
C PRO A 82 -1.32 -8.37 -13.30
N VAL A 83 -2.57 -8.51 -12.86
CA VAL A 83 -3.52 -7.40 -12.82
C VAL A 83 -3.36 -6.69 -11.49
N VAL A 84 -2.96 -5.42 -11.53
CA VAL A 84 -2.90 -4.55 -10.34
C VAL A 84 -4.29 -3.95 -10.15
N ALA A 85 -4.90 -4.21 -8.98
CA ALA A 85 -6.21 -3.67 -8.58
C ALA A 85 -6.07 -2.27 -7.96
#